data_AF-A0A956DAL8-F1
#
_entry.id   AF-A0A956DAL8-F1
#
_cell.length_a   1.000
_cell.length_b   1.000
_cell.length_c   1.000
_cell.angle_alpha   90.00
_cell.angle_beta   90.00
_cell.angle_gamma   90.00
#
_symmetry.space_group_name_H-M   'P 1'
#
loop_
_entity.id
_entity.type
_entity.pdbx_description
1 polymer ?
#
loop_
_entity_poly.entity_id
_entity_poly.type
_entity_poly.pdbx_seq_one_letter_code
_entity_poly.pdbx_strand_id
1 'polypeptide(L)'
;LLFTEYVEGSGTDNKAIEIGNIGTTEVDLSACVLRVYQNSAATPTSTVTLSGTLAPGAVRALCRAMISPSCTVVADVNHNGDDSYDLVCSGELVDRFGDPGTRPMTSWTGGGVSTAEQTLRRRCDAVPTASGFGTDPSTEYTSHARDDVSGLGNRTECP
;
A
#
# COMPACT_ATOMS: atom_id res chain seq x y z
N LEU A 1 7.97 -2.67 9.21
CA LEU A 1 6.71 -2.19 8.61
C LEU A 1 6.67 -2.68 7.17
N LEU A 2 5.49 -2.85 6.59
CA LEU A 2 5.29 -3.11 5.17
C LEU A 2 3.88 -2.69 4.74
N PHE A 3 3.65 -2.60 3.43
CA PHE A 3 2.32 -2.48 2.86
C PHE A 3 1.57 -3.81 2.94
N THR A 4 0.44 -3.83 3.63
CA THR A 4 -0.38 -5.03 3.83
C THR A 4 -1.53 -5.15 2.84
N GLU A 5 -2.14 -4.02 2.46
CA GLU A 5 -3.27 -4.00 1.54
C GLU A 5 -3.23 -2.75 0.66
N TYR A 6 -3.62 -2.92 -0.59
CA TYR A 6 -3.84 -1.87 -1.58
C TYR A 6 -5.24 -2.06 -2.15
N VAL A 7 -6.06 -1.03 -2.16
CA VAL A 7 -7.43 -1.07 -2.66
C VAL A 7 -7.53 -0.09 -3.81
N GLU A 8 -7.72 -0.57 -5.03
CA GLU A 8 -8.26 0.22 -6.14
C GLU A 8 -9.64 -0.31 -6.50
N GLY A 9 -10.65 0.26 -5.85
CA GLY A 9 -12.04 -0.08 -6.07
C GLY A 9 -12.72 0.85 -7.07
N SER A 10 -14.04 0.73 -7.12
CA SER A 10 -14.90 1.51 -7.98
C SER A 10 -15.00 2.99 -7.60
N GLY A 11 -15.16 3.81 -8.63
CA GLY A 11 -15.29 5.25 -8.48
C GLY A 11 -14.00 5.91 -7.96
N THR A 12 -14.12 7.16 -7.53
CA THR A 12 -12.94 7.91 -7.09
C THR A 12 -12.59 7.60 -5.64
N ASP A 13 -13.57 7.29 -4.79
CA ASP A 13 -13.41 7.27 -3.33
C ASP A 13 -12.95 5.93 -2.76
N ASN A 14 -13.16 4.82 -3.49
CA ASN A 14 -12.80 3.49 -3.01
C ASN A 14 -11.32 3.18 -3.20
N LYS A 15 -10.49 3.91 -2.46
CA LYS A 15 -9.04 3.82 -2.55
C LYS A 15 -8.42 3.83 -1.16
N ALA A 16 -7.53 2.88 -0.92
CA ALA A 16 -6.77 2.79 0.33
C ALA A 16 -5.41 2.13 0.12
N ILE A 17 -4.49 2.46 1.01
CA ILE A 17 -3.25 1.73 1.21
C ILE A 17 -3.03 1.53 2.69
N GLU A 18 -2.66 0.31 3.09
CA GLU A 18 -2.51 -0.07 4.48
C GLU A 18 -1.06 -0.42 4.80
N ILE A 19 -0.61 0.05 5.96
CA ILE A 19 0.71 -0.27 6.52
C ILE A 19 0.52 -1.17 7.74
N GLY A 20 1.26 -2.28 7.81
CA GLY A 20 1.29 -3.18 8.95
C GLY A 20 2.64 -3.24 9.67
N ASN A 21 2.59 -3.50 10.97
CA ASN A 21 3.78 -3.80 11.77
C ASN A 21 3.97 -5.31 12.00
N ILE A 22 4.75 -5.96 11.13
CA ILE A 22 5.18 -7.37 11.28
C ILE A 22 6.29 -7.58 12.33
N GLY A 23 6.83 -6.50 12.90
CA GLY A 23 7.90 -6.56 13.87
C GLY A 23 7.40 -6.95 15.25
N THR A 24 8.34 -7.04 16.19
CA THR A 24 8.06 -7.40 17.60
C THR A 24 8.03 -6.18 18.53
N THR A 25 8.26 -4.98 18.00
CA THR A 25 8.31 -3.73 18.78
C THR A 25 7.35 -2.69 18.21
N GLU A 26 6.86 -1.80 19.08
CA GLU A 26 6.09 -0.63 18.64
C GLU A 26 6.97 0.26 17.74
N VAL A 27 6.34 0.84 16.72
CA VAL A 27 7.00 1.77 15.80
C VAL A 27 6.33 3.14 15.91
N ASP A 28 7.12 4.20 16.06
CA ASP A 28 6.66 5.58 15.95
C ASP A 28 6.56 5.97 14.46
N LEU A 29 5.33 6.19 13.99
CA LEU A 29 5.06 6.58 12.60
C LEU A 29 5.34 8.05 12.34
N SER A 30 5.57 8.90 13.35
CA SER A 30 5.96 10.30 13.13
C SER A 30 7.32 10.44 12.45
N ALA A 31 8.16 9.40 12.54
CA ALA A 31 9.40 9.29 11.79
C ALA A 31 9.20 8.81 10.35
N CYS A 32 7.98 8.50 9.94
CA CYS A 32 7.66 7.89 8.66
C CYS A 32 6.84 8.81 7.74
N VAL A 33 7.04 8.64 6.45
CA VAL A 33 6.27 9.28 5.38
C VAL A 33 5.93 8.27 4.30
N LEU A 34 4.81 8.49 3.63
CA LEU A 34 4.44 7.81 2.40
C LEU A 34 4.78 8.74 1.22
N ARG A 35 5.72 8.35 0.36
CA ARG A 35 5.97 9.05 -0.90
C ARG A 35 5.11 8.42 -1.98
N VAL A 36 4.43 9.26 -2.75
CA VAL A 36 3.52 8.84 -3.82
C VAL A 36 4.15 9.18 -5.16
N TYR A 37 4.05 8.26 -6.11
CA TYR A 37 4.56 8.40 -7.46
C TYR A 37 3.42 8.23 -8.44
N GLN A 38 2.85 9.34 -8.90
CA GLN A 38 1.71 9.31 -9.83
C GLN A 38 2.15 9.07 -11.28
N ASN A 39 1.38 8.29 -12.02
CA ASN A 39 1.57 7.92 -13.42
C ASN A 39 2.99 7.42 -13.69
N SER A 40 3.47 6.54 -12.80
CA SER A 40 4.82 5.95 -12.82
C SER A 40 5.97 6.98 -12.82
N ALA A 41 5.77 8.14 -12.21
CA ALA A 41 6.83 9.13 -12.05
C ALA A 41 8.08 8.52 -11.38
N ALA A 42 9.27 8.93 -11.85
CA ALA A 42 10.55 8.49 -11.27
C ALA A 42 10.91 9.22 -9.97
N THR A 43 10.19 10.29 -9.64
CA THR A 43 10.36 11.10 -8.42
C THR A 43 9.02 11.27 -7.71
N PRO A 44 9.00 11.41 -6.36
CA PRO A 44 7.75 11.59 -5.65
C PRO A 44 6.98 12.80 -6.16
N THR A 45 5.71 12.62 -6.47
CA THR A 45 4.78 13.68 -6.88
C THR A 45 4.07 14.29 -5.68
N SER A 46 3.91 13.52 -4.61
CA SER A 46 3.43 14.01 -3.32
C SER A 46 4.01 13.19 -2.16
N THR A 47 3.81 13.69 -0.94
CA THR A 47 4.25 13.02 0.29
C THR A 47 3.19 13.20 1.36
N VAL A 48 2.86 12.11 2.04
CA VAL A 48 1.92 12.09 3.18
C VAL A 48 2.72 11.83 4.45
N THR A 49 2.68 12.76 5.39
CA THR A 49 3.29 12.58 6.70
C THR A 49 2.44 11.64 7.55
N LEU A 50 3.07 10.64 8.17
CA LEU A 50 2.39 9.74 9.10
C LEU A 50 2.55 10.25 10.54
N SER A 51 1.74 9.74 11.45
CA SER A 51 1.81 10.11 12.86
C SER A 51 1.25 9.02 13.77
N GLY A 52 1.49 9.17 15.08
CA GLY A 52 1.11 8.21 16.10
C GLY A 52 2.05 7.00 16.15
N THR A 53 1.67 5.99 16.93
CA THR A 53 2.43 4.75 17.04
C THR A 53 1.67 3.58 16.44
N LEU A 54 2.40 2.51 16.11
CA LEU A 54 1.87 1.26 15.61
C LEU A 54 2.46 0.09 16.39
N ALA A 55 1.65 -0.50 17.26
CA ALA A 55 2.02 -1.67 18.05
C ALA A 55 2.34 -2.89 17.14
N PRO A 56 3.09 -3.89 17.65
CA PRO A 56 3.28 -5.16 16.95
C PRO A 56 1.94 -5.78 16.52
N GLY A 57 1.85 -6.21 15.26
CA GLY A 57 0.63 -6.79 14.68
C GLY A 57 -0.50 -5.80 14.40
N ALA A 58 -0.33 -4.50 14.70
CA ALA A 58 -1.31 -3.49 14.34
C ALA A 58 -1.12 -3.00 12.90
N VAL A 59 -2.18 -2.43 12.34
CA VAL A 59 -2.19 -1.83 11.00
C VAL A 59 -2.72 -0.39 11.02
N ARG A 60 -2.40 0.36 9.97
CA ARG A 60 -2.87 1.72 9.71
C ARG A 60 -3.30 1.83 8.26
N ALA A 61 -4.60 1.93 8.04
CA ALA A 61 -5.16 2.23 6.72
C ALA A 61 -5.16 3.75 6.47
N LEU A 62 -4.62 4.15 5.32
CA LEU A 62 -4.78 5.48 4.74
C LEU A 62 -5.80 5.36 3.61
N CYS A 63 -6.95 6.02 3.76
CA CYS A 63 -8.03 5.92 2.79
C CYS A 63 -8.34 7.27 2.16
N ARG A 64 -8.84 7.27 0.93
CA ARG A 64 -9.32 8.49 0.28
C ARG A 64 -10.62 9.02 0.88
N ALA A 65 -11.47 8.10 1.33
CA ALA A 65 -12.74 8.39 1.97
C ALA A 65 -13.03 7.35 3.06
N MET A 66 -14.12 7.54 3.79
CA MET A 66 -14.61 6.59 4.78
C MET A 66 -15.29 5.39 4.11
N ILE A 67 -14.49 4.50 3.50
CA ILE A 67 -14.96 3.28 2.80
C ILE A 67 -15.07 2.06 3.73
N SER A 68 -14.47 2.14 4.92
CA SER A 68 -14.50 1.12 5.97
C SER A 68 -14.38 1.81 7.34
N PRO A 69 -14.90 1.21 8.44
CA PRO A 69 -14.64 1.70 9.80
C PRO A 69 -13.15 1.81 10.15
N SER A 70 -12.29 1.03 9.48
CA SER A 70 -10.84 1.01 9.67
C SER A 70 -10.13 2.22 9.04
N CYS A 71 -10.82 3.01 8.21
CA CYS A 71 -10.30 4.22 7.59
C CYS A 71 -10.25 5.39 8.58
N THR A 72 -9.49 5.25 9.66
CA THR A 72 -9.37 6.29 10.69
C THR A 72 -8.53 7.48 10.25
N VAL A 73 -7.83 7.37 9.11
CA VAL A 73 -7.04 8.44 8.50
C VAL A 73 -7.53 8.65 7.06
N VAL A 74 -8.11 9.83 6.82
CA VAL A 74 -8.43 10.28 5.47
C VAL A 74 -7.21 11.04 4.92
N ALA A 75 -6.64 10.53 3.85
CA ALA A 75 -5.48 11.10 3.15
C ALA A 75 -5.79 11.21 1.66
N ASP A 76 -4.99 11.99 0.92
CA ASP A 76 -5.14 12.13 -0.54
C ASP A 76 -4.58 10.89 -1.29
N VAL A 77 -5.12 9.72 -0.95
CA VAL A 77 -4.78 8.43 -1.55
C VAL A 77 -5.61 8.28 -2.83
N ASN A 78 -5.15 8.88 -3.92
CA ASN A 78 -5.88 8.88 -5.19
C ASN A 78 -5.18 8.06 -6.28
N HIS A 79 -4.65 6.89 -5.93
CA HIS A 79 -3.94 6.06 -6.90
C HIS A 79 -4.83 5.52 -8.01
N ASN A 80 -4.22 5.21 -9.14
CA ASN A 80 -4.73 4.27 -10.12
C ASN A 80 -3.61 3.30 -10.54
N GLY A 81 -3.91 2.31 -11.37
CA GLY A 81 -3.08 1.12 -11.58
C GLY A 81 -1.61 1.33 -11.95
N ASP A 82 -1.17 2.50 -12.41
CA ASP A 82 0.24 2.81 -12.72
C ASP A 82 0.94 3.71 -11.68
N ASP A 83 0.34 3.86 -10.49
CA ASP A 83 0.87 4.61 -9.35
C ASP A 83 1.65 3.72 -8.38
N SER A 84 2.69 4.28 -7.75
CA SER A 84 3.56 3.58 -6.80
C SER A 84 3.70 4.32 -5.48
N TYR A 85 4.16 3.59 -4.46
CA TYR A 85 4.33 4.09 -3.11
C TYR A 85 5.65 3.62 -2.49
N ASP A 86 6.32 4.54 -1.80
CA ASP A 86 7.41 4.21 -0.88
C ASP A 86 7.02 4.53 0.55
N LEU A 87 7.23 3.58 1.45
CA LEU A 87 7.21 3.83 2.89
C LEU A 87 8.64 4.15 3.34
N VAL A 88 8.88 5.39 3.75
CA VAL A 88 10.20 5.87 4.18
C VAL A 88 10.14 6.24 5.65
N CYS A 89 11.02 5.66 6.48
CA CYS A 89 11.11 5.96 7.91
C CYS A 89 12.53 6.37 8.28
N SER A 90 12.65 7.49 9.00
CA SER A 90 13.96 8.07 9.39
C SER A 90 14.92 8.27 8.21
N GLY A 91 14.37 8.52 7.01
CA GLY A 91 15.13 8.70 5.77
C GLY A 91 15.40 7.42 4.98
N GLU A 92 15.16 6.24 5.55
CA GLU A 92 15.40 4.94 4.93
C GLU A 92 14.14 4.38 4.26
N LEU A 93 14.29 3.80 3.07
CA LEU A 93 13.20 3.12 2.37
C LEU A 93 12.94 1.77 3.05
N VAL A 94 11.76 1.63 3.65
CA VAL A 94 11.35 0.45 4.42
C VAL A 94 10.62 -0.57 3.55
N ASP A 95 9.70 -0.11 2.72
CA ASP A 95 8.92 -0.97 1.83
C ASP A 95 8.41 -0.19 0.61
N ARG A 96 8.09 -0.91 -0.47
CA ARG A 96 7.65 -0.35 -1.74
C ARG A 96 6.49 -1.14 -2.34
N PHE A 97 5.50 -0.40 -2.84
CA PHE A 97 4.44 -0.91 -3.73
C PHE A 97 4.65 -0.31 -5.12
N GLY A 98 4.78 -1.14 -6.15
CA GLY A 98 5.07 -0.70 -7.51
C GLY A 98 6.55 -0.52 -7.80
N ASP A 99 6.87 0.03 -8.97
CA ASP A 99 8.24 0.32 -9.41
C ASP A 99 8.30 1.74 -10.00
N PRO A 100 8.58 2.76 -9.16
CA PRO A 100 8.66 4.14 -9.60
C PRO A 100 9.60 4.35 -10.79
N GLY A 101 9.15 5.07 -11.81
CA GLY A 101 9.91 5.31 -13.05
C GLY A 101 9.76 4.21 -14.11
N THR A 102 9.23 3.04 -13.76
CA THR A 102 8.96 1.94 -14.70
C THR A 102 7.49 1.93 -15.06
N ARG A 103 7.14 2.54 -16.20
CA ARG A 103 5.75 2.71 -16.62
C ARG A 103 5.14 1.44 -17.23
N PRO A 104 4.07 0.86 -16.65
CA PRO A 104 3.25 -0.14 -17.33
C PRO A 104 2.36 0.53 -18.39
N MET A 105 1.62 -0.26 -19.18
CA MET A 105 0.66 0.32 -20.13
C MET A 105 -0.52 1.02 -19.41
N THR A 106 -1.06 0.38 -18.38
CA THR A 106 -2.20 0.86 -17.58
C THR A 106 -2.08 0.40 -16.14
N SER A 107 -1.61 -0.83 -15.94
CA SER A 107 -1.31 -1.40 -14.63
C SER A 107 -0.20 -2.43 -14.73
N TRP A 108 0.46 -2.69 -13.61
CA TRP A 108 1.29 -3.88 -13.50
C TRP A 108 0.40 -5.11 -13.36
N THR A 109 0.74 -6.16 -14.10
CA THR A 109 -0.04 -7.39 -14.14
C THR A 109 0.87 -8.61 -14.20
N GLY A 110 0.45 -9.69 -13.55
CA GLY A 110 1.14 -10.97 -13.61
C GLY A 110 0.49 -11.95 -12.63
N GLY A 111 0.60 -13.26 -12.92
CA GLY A 111 0.02 -14.32 -12.09
C GLY A 111 -1.49 -14.20 -11.77
N GLY A 112 -2.28 -13.45 -12.55
CA GLY A 112 -3.70 -13.19 -12.27
C GLY A 112 -3.96 -12.02 -11.31
N VAL A 113 -2.92 -11.26 -10.96
CA VAL A 113 -2.96 -10.06 -10.13
C VAL A 113 -2.78 -8.82 -11.01
N SER A 114 -3.57 -7.78 -10.75
CA SER A 114 -3.51 -6.47 -11.42
C SER A 114 -3.53 -5.37 -10.37
N THR A 115 -2.70 -4.34 -10.53
CA THR A 115 -2.80 -3.13 -9.71
C THR A 115 -3.96 -2.23 -10.09
N ALA A 116 -4.58 -2.39 -11.27
CA ALA A 116 -5.80 -1.68 -11.61
C ALA A 116 -7.05 -2.47 -11.17
N GLU A 117 -8.04 -1.73 -10.65
CA GLU A 117 -9.40 -2.19 -10.38
C GLU A 117 -9.48 -3.49 -9.55
N GLN A 118 -8.58 -3.65 -8.58
CA GLN A 118 -8.53 -4.79 -7.66
C GLN A 118 -8.14 -4.35 -6.25
N THR A 119 -8.53 -5.19 -5.28
CA THR A 119 -7.90 -5.19 -3.95
C THR A 119 -6.77 -6.19 -3.95
N LEU A 120 -5.59 -5.76 -3.51
CA LEU A 120 -4.39 -6.58 -3.39
C LEU A 120 -3.99 -6.72 -1.93
N ARG A 121 -3.79 -7.95 -1.49
CA ARG A 121 -3.26 -8.25 -0.14
C ARG A 121 -1.89 -8.86 -0.24
N ARG A 122 -0.97 -8.32 0.55
CA ARG A 122 0.42 -8.78 0.61
C ARG A 122 0.43 -10.26 0.99
N ARG A 123 1.31 -11.04 0.38
CA ARG A 123 1.42 -12.48 0.65
C ARG A 123 1.99 -12.75 2.05
N CYS A 124 1.62 -13.90 2.61
CA CYS A 124 2.10 -14.35 3.93
C CYS A 124 3.63 -14.53 4.01
N ASP A 125 4.26 -14.89 2.89
CA ASP A 125 5.70 -15.13 2.77
C ASP A 125 6.49 -13.89 2.38
N ALA A 126 5.82 -12.76 2.12
CA ALA A 126 6.47 -11.53 1.74
C ALA A 126 7.15 -10.87 2.95
N VAL A 127 8.32 -10.30 2.69
CA VAL A 127 9.06 -9.44 3.62
C VAL A 127 9.06 -8.00 3.10
N PRO A 128 9.32 -7.00 3.95
CA PRO A 128 9.51 -5.62 3.50
C PRO A 128 10.68 -5.55 2.52
N THR A 129 10.53 -4.77 1.45
CA THR A 129 11.52 -4.69 0.38
C THR A 129 11.57 -3.30 -0.25
N ALA A 130 12.78 -2.82 -0.52
CA ALA A 130 13.01 -1.57 -1.24
C ALA A 130 12.89 -1.72 -2.77
N SER A 131 12.80 -2.96 -3.27
CA SER A 131 12.79 -3.24 -4.71
C SER A 131 11.39 -3.16 -5.34
N GLY A 132 10.33 -3.31 -4.54
CA GLY A 132 8.98 -3.53 -5.06
C GLY A 132 8.87 -4.83 -5.88
N PHE A 133 7.76 -4.98 -6.61
CA PHE A 133 7.43 -6.21 -7.34
C PHE A 133 7.86 -6.21 -8.83
N GLY A 134 8.66 -5.21 -9.25
CA GLY A 134 9.04 -5.04 -10.65
C GLY A 134 7.81 -4.91 -11.55
N THR A 135 7.66 -5.82 -12.52
CA THR A 135 6.51 -5.80 -13.44
C THR A 135 5.36 -6.74 -13.06
N ASP A 136 5.56 -7.63 -12.08
CA ASP A 136 4.61 -8.69 -11.73
C ASP A 136 4.20 -8.61 -10.25
N PRO A 137 3.02 -8.02 -9.95
CA PRO A 137 2.56 -7.87 -8.57
C PRO A 137 2.26 -9.21 -7.87
N SER A 138 2.06 -10.32 -8.60
CA SER A 138 1.77 -11.63 -7.98
C SER A 138 2.95 -12.24 -7.21
N THR A 139 4.14 -11.69 -7.41
CA THR A 139 5.34 -12.05 -6.65
C THR A 139 5.24 -11.64 -5.18
N GLU A 140 4.46 -10.59 -4.87
CA GLU A 140 4.33 -10.05 -3.52
C GLU A 140 2.89 -9.97 -3.03
N TYR A 141 1.90 -10.03 -3.93
CA TYR A 141 0.48 -9.83 -3.62
C TYR A 141 -0.41 -10.97 -4.13
N THR A 142 -1.55 -11.11 -3.50
CA THR A 142 -2.70 -11.91 -3.96
C THR A 142 -3.84 -10.97 -4.33
N SER A 143 -4.64 -11.34 -5.34
CA SER A 143 -5.77 -10.54 -5.78
C SER A 143 -7.07 -10.96 -5.09
N HIS A 144 -7.86 -9.94 -4.76
CA HIS A 144 -9.22 -10.04 -4.24
C HIS A 144 -10.16 -9.28 -5.17
N ALA A 145 -11.47 -9.46 -4.97
CA ALA A 145 -12.47 -8.78 -5.78
C ALA A 145 -12.32 -7.26 -5.69
N ARG A 146 -12.59 -6.57 -6.80
CA ARG A 146 -12.79 -5.11 -6.78
C ARG A 146 -13.80 -4.76 -5.69
N ASP A 147 -13.56 -3.65 -5.01
CA ASP A 147 -14.35 -3.16 -3.87
C ASP A 147 -14.28 -4.00 -2.58
N ASP A 148 -13.50 -5.08 -2.54
CA ASP A 148 -13.29 -5.82 -1.30
C ASP A 148 -12.42 -5.00 -0.33
N VAL A 149 -13.04 -4.50 0.73
CA VAL A 149 -12.37 -3.75 1.82
C VAL A 149 -12.39 -4.53 3.13
N SER A 150 -12.73 -5.82 3.09
CA SER A 150 -12.88 -6.65 4.29
C SER A 150 -11.56 -6.93 5.02
N GLY A 151 -10.42 -6.76 4.33
CA GLY A 151 -9.08 -6.85 4.91
C GLY A 151 -8.69 -5.61 5.73
N LEU A 152 -9.23 -4.44 5.42
CA LEU A 152 -8.77 -3.19 6.03
C LEU A 152 -8.96 -3.19 7.54
N GLY A 153 -7.89 -2.87 8.27
CA GLY A 153 -7.83 -2.87 9.72
C GLY A 153 -7.67 -4.24 10.35
N ASN A 154 -7.54 -5.30 9.54
CA ASN A 154 -7.57 -6.66 10.00
C ASN A 154 -6.39 -7.49 9.43
N ARG A 155 -5.57 -8.01 10.34
CA ARG A 155 -4.48 -8.95 10.03
C ARG A 155 -4.86 -10.43 10.08
N THR A 156 -6.15 -10.77 9.93
CA THR A 156 -6.55 -12.18 9.87
C THR A 156 -5.90 -12.93 8.72
N GLU A 157 -5.53 -12.22 7.65
CA GLU A 157 -4.63 -12.75 6.62
C GLU A 157 -3.23 -12.17 6.88
N CYS A 158 -2.22 -13.05 6.92
CA CYS A 158 -0.81 -12.65 6.98
C CYS A 158 -0.49 -11.70 5.81
N PRO A 159 0.55 -10.87 5.89
CA PRO A 159 1.70 -10.92 6.81
C PRO A 159 1.43 -10.33 8.19
#